data_AF-A0A966UYW5-F1
#
_entry.id   AF-A0A966UYW5-F1
#
_cell.length_a   1.000
_cell.length_b   1.000
_cell.length_c   1.000
_cell.angle_alpha   90.00
_cell.angle_beta   90.00
_cell.angle_gamma   90.00
#
_symmetry.space_group_name_H-M   'P 1'
#
loop_
_entity.id
_entity.type
_entity.pdbx_description
1 polymer ?
#
loop_
_entity_poly.entity_id
_entity_poly.type
_entity_poly.pdbx_seq_one_letter_code
_entity_poly.pdbx_strand_id
1 'polypeptide(L)'
;MPAAALGTRLRMELELLLEREPWPLALAALQRWGALVLLDPLLQADSTWRRRLRWAQRLGLPLMVALIAGASDPLALAERLQLPHGQHKLLAGWLALRERLAQETAMDNLDAQGQSADQQGVAAARWCALLEVPGCGPEAVALGLAASAGGIQPWRQWRRPLLRWWARWRHIQAPLQASDLIAQGVAPGPALGARLRQLRAEALAAERV
;
A
#
# COMPACT_ATOMS: atom_id res chain seq x y z
N MET A 1 34.97 6.38 8.55
CA MET A 1 33.92 6.74 7.56
C MET A 1 34.15 6.04 6.21
N PRO A 2 33.59 4.83 5.96
CA PRO A 2 33.46 4.31 4.59
C PRO A 2 32.06 3.75 4.21
N ALA A 3 31.09 3.73 5.12
CA ALA A 3 29.82 3.01 4.93
C ALA A 3 28.91 3.59 3.81
N ALA A 4 28.97 4.91 3.57
CA ALA A 4 28.09 5.59 2.62
C ALA A 4 28.37 5.22 1.15
N ALA A 5 29.64 5.00 0.79
CA ALA A 5 30.04 4.69 -0.59
C ALA A 5 29.60 3.27 -1.01
N LEU A 6 29.64 2.32 -0.07
CA LEU A 6 29.25 0.94 -0.34
C LEU A 6 27.72 0.79 -0.49
N GLY A 7 26.95 1.48 0.36
CA GLY A 7 25.47 1.48 0.27
C GLY A 7 24.98 2.05 -1.06
N THR A 8 25.57 3.17 -1.51
CA THR A 8 25.22 3.80 -2.80
C THR A 8 25.53 2.89 -3.98
N ARG A 9 26.72 2.27 -3.99
CA ARG A 9 27.09 1.35 -5.07
C ARG A 9 26.18 0.13 -5.11
N LEU A 10 25.87 -0.45 -3.96
CA LEU A 10 24.96 -1.60 -3.87
C LEU A 10 23.55 -1.26 -4.36
N ARG A 11 23.03 -0.06 -4.00
CA ARG A 11 21.77 0.45 -4.53
C ARG A 11 21.80 0.50 -6.06
N MET A 12 22.84 1.12 -6.65
CA MET A 12 22.95 1.27 -8.11
C MET A 12 22.99 -0.08 -8.84
N GLU A 13 23.77 -1.05 -8.33
CA GLU A 13 23.84 -2.38 -8.95
C GLU A 13 22.49 -3.12 -8.86
N LEU A 14 21.77 -2.98 -7.74
CA LEU A 14 20.43 -3.55 -7.58
C LEU A 14 19.39 -2.86 -8.49
N GLU A 15 19.46 -1.54 -8.66
CA GLU A 15 18.62 -0.81 -9.60
C GLU A 15 18.85 -1.33 -11.04
N LEU A 16 20.10 -1.42 -11.48
CA LEU A 16 20.46 -1.98 -12.79
C LEU A 16 19.99 -3.42 -12.98
N LEU A 17 20.07 -4.25 -11.93
CA LEU A 17 19.58 -5.62 -11.95
C LEU A 17 18.06 -5.66 -12.11
N LEU A 18 17.34 -4.78 -11.42
CA LEU A 18 15.87 -4.73 -11.44
C LEU A 18 15.31 -4.09 -12.72
N GLU A 19 16.05 -3.21 -13.37
CA GLU A 19 15.67 -2.59 -14.64
C GLU A 19 15.83 -3.53 -15.84
N ARG A 20 16.68 -4.55 -15.74
CA ARG A 20 17.01 -5.46 -16.84
C ARG A 20 16.32 -6.82 -16.69
N GLU A 21 15.48 -7.17 -17.64
CA GLU A 21 14.92 -8.52 -17.74
C GLU A 21 16.01 -9.52 -18.21
N PRO A 22 16.08 -10.75 -17.65
CA PRO A 22 15.19 -11.32 -16.64
C PRO A 22 15.68 -11.11 -15.18
N TRP A 23 15.25 -10.02 -14.53
CA TRP A 23 15.54 -9.75 -13.11
C TRP A 23 15.11 -10.89 -12.16
N PRO A 24 14.07 -11.71 -12.43
CA PRO A 24 13.72 -12.82 -11.54
C PRO A 24 14.81 -13.91 -11.50
N LEU A 25 15.53 -14.13 -12.60
CA LEU A 25 16.63 -15.11 -12.62
C LEU A 25 17.85 -14.58 -11.88
N ALA A 26 18.16 -13.30 -12.06
CA ALA A 26 19.27 -12.64 -11.39
C ALA A 26 19.07 -12.60 -9.86
N LEU A 27 17.90 -12.15 -9.38
CA LEU A 27 17.58 -12.17 -7.94
C LEU A 27 17.56 -13.60 -7.36
N ALA A 28 17.09 -14.59 -8.12
CA ALA A 28 17.12 -15.97 -7.69
C ALA A 28 18.55 -16.52 -7.55
N ALA A 29 19.46 -16.14 -8.45
CA ALA A 29 20.86 -16.50 -8.35
C ALA A 29 21.50 -15.84 -7.11
N LEU A 30 21.23 -14.55 -6.87
CA LEU A 30 21.68 -13.84 -5.67
C LEU A 30 21.19 -14.51 -4.37
N GLN A 31 19.90 -14.86 -4.30
CA GLN A 31 19.36 -15.60 -3.17
C GLN A 31 20.02 -16.97 -3.01
N ARG A 32 20.20 -17.73 -4.09
CA ARG A 32 20.85 -19.05 -4.04
C ARG A 32 22.29 -18.97 -3.54
N TRP A 33 23.01 -17.90 -3.86
CA TRP A 33 24.36 -17.65 -3.37
C TRP A 33 24.43 -17.10 -1.95
N GLY A 34 23.29 -16.85 -1.30
CA GLY A 34 23.26 -16.25 0.04
C GLY A 34 23.49 -14.74 0.06
N ALA A 35 23.54 -14.09 -1.10
CA ALA A 35 23.94 -12.69 -1.20
C ALA A 35 22.89 -11.72 -0.60
N LEU A 36 21.60 -12.11 -0.54
CA LEU A 36 20.56 -11.24 0.00
C LEU A 36 20.70 -11.06 1.53
N VAL A 37 21.46 -11.90 2.22
CA VAL A 37 21.73 -11.73 3.67
C VAL A 37 22.46 -10.41 3.96
N LEU A 38 23.23 -9.91 2.99
CA LEU A 38 23.91 -8.61 3.08
C LEU A 38 22.89 -7.46 3.11
N LEU A 39 21.73 -7.64 2.47
CA LEU A 39 20.61 -6.71 2.52
C LEU A 39 19.79 -6.96 3.78
N ASP A 40 19.24 -8.15 3.95
CA ASP A 40 18.43 -8.48 5.12
C ASP A 40 18.24 -10.00 5.21
N PRO A 41 18.39 -10.63 6.40
CA PRO A 41 18.19 -12.06 6.56
C PRO A 41 16.78 -12.55 6.17
N LEU A 42 15.73 -11.74 6.35
CA LEU A 42 14.38 -12.11 5.92
C LEU A 42 14.25 -12.09 4.40
N LEU A 43 14.90 -11.15 3.71
CA LEU A 43 14.94 -11.17 2.23
C LEU A 43 15.62 -12.43 1.70
N GLN A 44 16.66 -12.90 2.39
CA GLN A 44 17.33 -14.16 2.05
C GLN A 44 16.42 -15.38 2.25
N ALA A 45 15.61 -15.38 3.31
CA ALA A 45 14.66 -16.45 3.61
C ALA A 45 13.32 -16.34 2.84
N ASP A 46 13.05 -15.20 2.21
CA ASP A 46 11.76 -14.92 1.57
C ASP A 46 11.57 -15.77 0.31
N SER A 47 10.59 -16.67 0.31
CA SER A 47 10.24 -17.48 -0.87
C SER A 47 9.23 -16.77 -1.79
N THR A 48 8.74 -15.61 -1.39
CA THR A 48 7.55 -14.96 -1.93
C THR A 48 7.83 -13.68 -2.70
N TRP A 49 9.07 -13.15 -2.62
CA TRP A 49 9.48 -11.92 -3.29
C TRP A 49 9.14 -11.93 -4.79
N ARG A 50 9.25 -13.07 -5.48
CA ARG A 50 8.90 -13.19 -6.92
C ARG A 50 7.46 -12.80 -7.21
N ARG A 51 6.53 -13.14 -6.31
CA ARG A 51 5.13 -12.81 -6.47
C ARG A 51 4.89 -11.35 -6.11
N ARG A 52 5.52 -10.87 -5.03
CA ARG A 52 5.46 -9.46 -4.61
C ARG A 52 5.95 -8.52 -5.72
N LEU A 53 7.12 -8.79 -6.30
CA LEU A 53 7.70 -7.98 -7.37
C LEU A 53 6.87 -8.00 -8.66
N ARG A 54 6.31 -9.15 -9.04
CA ARG A 54 5.39 -9.21 -10.20
C ARG A 54 4.13 -8.37 -9.99
N TRP A 55 3.57 -8.37 -8.79
CA TRP A 55 2.43 -7.51 -8.48
C TRP A 55 2.83 -6.03 -8.45
N ALA A 56 4.00 -5.71 -7.90
CA ALA A 56 4.54 -4.35 -7.93
C ALA A 56 4.70 -3.83 -9.36
N GLN A 57 5.30 -4.63 -10.25
CA GLN A 57 5.42 -4.31 -11.67
C GLN A 57 4.06 -4.05 -12.32
N ARG A 58 3.07 -4.92 -12.08
CA ARG A 58 1.70 -4.76 -12.59
C ARG A 58 0.99 -3.51 -12.06
N LEU A 59 1.33 -3.07 -10.87
CA LEU A 59 0.76 -1.88 -10.21
C LEU A 59 1.58 -0.61 -10.50
N GLY A 60 2.64 -0.69 -11.30
CA GLY A 60 3.50 0.45 -11.64
C GLY A 60 4.39 0.94 -10.50
N LEU A 61 4.69 0.09 -9.51
CA LEU A 61 5.54 0.44 -8.38
C LEU A 61 7.03 0.21 -8.68
N PRO A 62 7.93 1.01 -8.09
CA PRO A 62 9.37 0.74 -8.16
C PRO A 62 9.70 -0.63 -7.56
N LEU A 63 10.38 -1.49 -8.34
CA LEU A 63 10.73 -2.84 -7.89
C LEU A 63 11.64 -2.83 -6.66
N MET A 64 12.51 -1.84 -6.53
CA MET A 64 13.38 -1.66 -5.36
C MET A 64 12.57 -1.54 -4.07
N VAL A 65 11.54 -0.68 -4.08
CA VAL A 65 10.63 -0.47 -2.94
C VAL A 65 9.90 -1.77 -2.59
N ALA A 66 9.40 -2.48 -3.61
CA ALA A 66 8.70 -3.74 -3.40
C ALA A 66 9.61 -4.87 -2.90
N LEU A 67 10.90 -4.88 -3.27
CA LEU A 67 11.87 -5.82 -2.74
C LEU A 67 12.08 -5.55 -1.25
N ILE A 68 12.43 -4.30 -0.91
CA ILE A 68 12.75 -3.82 0.44
C ILE A 68 11.56 -3.96 1.39
N ALA A 69 10.32 -3.89 0.90
CA ALA A 69 9.13 -4.14 1.72
C ALA A 69 9.08 -5.56 2.35
N GLY A 70 9.91 -6.50 1.89
CA GLY A 70 10.06 -7.82 2.53
C GLY A 70 11.16 -7.91 3.59
N ALA A 71 11.91 -6.83 3.84
CA ALA A 71 12.95 -6.80 4.87
C ALA A 71 12.35 -6.73 6.29
N SER A 72 13.17 -7.03 7.29
CA SER A 72 12.79 -6.90 8.70
C SER A 72 12.47 -5.46 9.09
N ASP A 73 13.32 -4.53 8.67
CA ASP A 73 13.12 -3.09 8.77
C ASP A 73 13.30 -2.42 7.39
N PRO A 74 12.19 -2.23 6.64
CA PRO A 74 12.23 -1.63 5.32
C PRO A 74 12.76 -0.19 5.29
N LEU A 75 12.53 0.61 6.34
CA LEU A 75 12.98 2.00 6.39
C LEU A 75 14.48 2.07 6.69
N ALA A 76 14.97 1.32 7.67
CA ALA A 76 16.40 1.26 7.96
C ALA A 76 17.20 0.72 6.76
N LEU A 77 16.65 -0.27 6.04
CA LEU A 77 17.27 -0.76 4.81
C LEU A 77 17.28 0.30 3.71
N ALA A 78 16.20 1.06 3.55
CA ALA A 78 16.13 2.15 2.59
C ALA A 78 17.15 3.26 2.91
N GLU A 79 17.31 3.62 4.19
CA GLU A 79 18.31 4.60 4.65
C GLU A 79 19.73 4.12 4.35
N ARG A 80 20.02 2.85 4.66
CA ARG A 80 21.33 2.25 4.42
C ARG A 80 21.68 2.19 2.93
N LEU A 81 20.68 1.97 2.08
CA LEU A 81 20.83 1.99 0.62
C LEU A 81 20.77 3.42 0.03
N GLN A 82 20.43 4.43 0.83
CA GLN A 82 20.24 5.82 0.41
C GLN A 82 19.23 5.95 -0.74
N LEU A 83 18.02 5.38 -0.56
CA LEU A 83 16.98 5.50 -1.57
C LEU A 83 16.51 6.96 -1.73
N PRO A 84 15.97 7.32 -2.91
CA PRO A 84 15.38 8.63 -3.11
C PRO A 84 14.23 8.92 -2.13
N HIS A 85 14.06 10.19 -1.74
CA HIS A 85 13.05 10.64 -0.77
C HIS A 85 11.62 10.16 -1.07
N GLY A 86 11.25 10.09 -2.35
CA GLY A 86 9.95 9.56 -2.77
C GLY A 86 9.73 8.10 -2.37
N GLN A 87 10.76 7.26 -2.47
CA GLN A 87 10.71 5.85 -2.07
C GLN A 87 10.63 5.72 -0.54
N HIS A 88 11.33 6.57 0.21
CA HIS A 88 11.19 6.65 1.68
C HIS A 88 9.77 7.03 2.09
N LYS A 89 9.19 8.08 1.47
CA LYS A 89 7.81 8.50 1.74
C LYS A 89 6.80 7.39 1.46
N LEU A 90 7.00 6.64 0.37
CA LEU A 90 6.15 5.51 0.02
C LEU A 90 6.23 4.40 1.09
N LEU A 91 7.44 3.99 1.48
CA LEU A 91 7.64 2.98 2.53
C LEU A 91 7.04 3.42 3.87
N ALA A 92 7.25 4.68 4.26
CA ALA A 92 6.69 5.25 5.48
C ALA A 92 5.15 5.27 5.45
N GLY A 93 4.55 5.72 4.34
CA GLY A 93 3.10 5.70 4.16
C GLY A 93 2.51 4.29 4.18
N TRP A 94 3.22 3.31 3.60
CA TRP A 94 2.83 1.91 3.63
C TRP A 94 2.91 1.29 5.04
N LEU A 95 3.95 1.61 5.83
CA LEU A 95 4.06 1.16 7.21
C LEU A 95 3.00 1.81 8.12
N ALA A 96 2.76 3.11 7.98
CA ALA A 96 1.69 3.81 8.69
C ALA A 96 0.30 3.22 8.33
N LEU A 97 0.09 2.86 7.06
CA LEU A 97 -1.12 2.15 6.64
C LEU A 97 -1.23 0.78 7.34
N ARG A 98 -0.13 0.03 7.45
CA ARG A 98 -0.10 -1.27 8.15
C ARG A 98 -0.55 -1.13 9.61
N GLU A 99 -0.01 -0.14 10.32
CA GLU A 99 -0.29 0.09 11.73
C GLU A 99 -1.75 0.44 11.96
N ARG A 100 -2.30 1.34 11.14
CA ARG A 100 -3.74 1.69 11.21
C ARG A 100 -4.64 0.51 10.91
N LEU A 101 -4.32 -0.27 9.88
CA LEU A 101 -5.09 -1.47 9.55
C LEU A 101 -5.06 -2.49 10.68
N ALA A 102 -3.93 -2.64 11.38
CA ALA A 102 -3.82 -3.50 12.54
C ALA A 102 -4.70 -3.02 13.71
N GLN A 103 -4.71 -1.72 13.99
CA GLN A 103 -5.56 -1.10 15.02
C GLN A 103 -7.04 -1.32 14.74
N GLU A 104 -7.47 -1.11 13.49
CA GLU A 104 -8.87 -1.31 13.07
C GLU A 104 -9.31 -2.78 13.16
N THR A 105 -8.47 -3.72 12.70
CA THR A 105 -8.82 -5.14 12.83
C THR A 105 -8.83 -5.64 14.27
N ALA A 106 -8.05 -5.03 15.17
CA ALA A 106 -8.12 -5.36 16.58
C ALA A 106 -9.46 -4.93 17.19
N MET A 107 -10.01 -3.79 16.74
CA MET A 107 -11.32 -3.29 17.15
C MET A 107 -12.47 -4.17 16.61
N ASP A 108 -12.44 -4.53 15.33
CA ASP A 108 -13.50 -5.32 14.68
C ASP A 108 -13.68 -6.74 15.25
N ASN A 109 -12.59 -7.37 15.66
CA ASN A 109 -12.65 -8.73 16.20
C ASN A 109 -13.42 -8.80 17.54
N LEU A 110 -13.68 -7.66 18.19
CA LEU A 110 -14.49 -7.57 19.39
C LEU A 110 -16.00 -7.47 19.07
N ASP A 111 -16.37 -7.00 17.88
CA ASP A 111 -17.74 -6.64 17.50
C ASP A 111 -18.41 -7.63 16.51
N ALA A 112 -17.72 -8.72 16.15
CA ALA A 112 -18.10 -9.59 15.04
C ALA A 112 -19.19 -10.63 15.38
N GLN A 113 -20.45 -10.20 15.49
CA GLN A 113 -21.63 -11.08 15.36
C GLN A 113 -22.67 -10.50 14.38
N GLY A 114 -22.73 -11.09 13.18
CA GLY A 114 -23.85 -10.99 12.23
C GLY A 114 -23.72 -9.89 11.17
N GLN A 115 -23.33 -10.23 9.93
CA GLN A 115 -23.21 -9.27 8.82
C GLN A 115 -24.41 -9.29 7.86
N SER A 116 -25.14 -8.17 7.79
CA SER A 116 -26.20 -7.89 6.80
C SER A 116 -25.69 -7.07 5.60
N ALA A 117 -26.51 -6.92 4.54
CA ALA A 117 -26.15 -6.16 3.34
C ALA A 117 -25.85 -4.67 3.63
N ASP A 118 -26.56 -4.04 4.58
CA ASP A 118 -26.29 -2.66 5.00
C ASP A 118 -24.89 -2.50 5.61
N GLN A 119 -24.37 -3.55 6.26
CA GLN A 119 -23.03 -3.52 6.85
C GLN A 119 -21.92 -3.55 5.80
N GLN A 120 -22.18 -4.05 4.58
CA GLN A 120 -21.19 -4.04 3.50
C GLN A 120 -20.99 -2.63 2.93
N GLY A 121 -22.07 -1.86 2.81
CA GLY A 121 -22.00 -0.46 2.40
C GLY A 121 -21.27 0.43 3.42
N VAL A 122 -21.59 0.23 4.71
CA VAL A 122 -20.87 0.87 5.83
C VAL A 122 -19.39 0.46 5.82
N ALA A 123 -19.09 -0.81 5.54
CA ALA A 123 -17.71 -1.27 5.41
C ALA A 123 -16.97 -0.60 4.26
N ALA A 124 -17.57 -0.43 3.08
CA ALA A 124 -16.93 0.23 1.94
C ALA A 124 -16.55 1.69 2.25
N ALA A 125 -17.47 2.45 2.86
CA ALA A 125 -17.20 3.81 3.29
C ALA A 125 -16.10 3.87 4.36
N ARG A 126 -16.11 2.94 5.33
CA ARG A 126 -15.08 2.84 6.37
C ARG A 126 -13.69 2.52 5.79
N TRP A 127 -13.62 1.59 4.84
CA TRP A 127 -12.38 1.28 4.13
C TRP A 127 -11.87 2.48 3.32
N CYS A 128 -12.74 3.22 2.63
CA CYS A 128 -12.32 4.44 1.94
C CYS A 128 -11.78 5.49 2.91
N ALA A 129 -12.47 5.72 4.02
CA ALA A 129 -12.02 6.65 5.06
C ALA A 129 -10.65 6.26 5.63
N LEU A 130 -10.42 4.96 5.86
CA LEU A 130 -9.16 4.44 6.38
C LEU A 130 -7.99 4.53 5.38
N LEU A 131 -8.26 4.28 4.11
CA LEU A 131 -7.24 4.23 3.06
C LEU A 131 -6.87 5.61 2.50
N GLU A 132 -7.76 6.60 2.61
CA GLU A 132 -7.62 7.93 1.98
C GLU A 132 -7.23 9.04 2.97
N VAL A 133 -6.79 8.67 4.17
CA VAL A 133 -6.24 9.61 5.16
C VAL A 133 -5.01 10.33 4.58
N PRO A 134 -4.83 11.64 4.84
CA PRO A 134 -3.64 12.37 4.45
C PRO A 134 -2.34 11.64 4.81
N GLY A 135 -1.39 11.62 3.86
CA GLY A 135 -0.10 10.94 4.03
C GLY A 135 -0.06 9.49 3.54
N CYS A 136 -1.20 8.89 3.16
CA CYS A 136 -1.24 7.59 2.50
C CYS A 136 -1.77 7.72 1.09
N GLY A 137 -0.85 7.73 0.13
CA GLY A 137 -1.20 7.77 -1.29
C GLY A 137 -1.68 6.41 -1.80
N PRO A 138 -2.28 6.37 -3.00
CA PRO A 138 -2.66 5.12 -3.67
C PRO A 138 -1.48 4.16 -3.81
N GLU A 139 -0.26 4.66 -3.99
CA GLU A 139 0.97 3.86 -4.09
C GLU A 139 1.25 3.03 -2.82
N ALA A 140 0.94 3.56 -1.62
CA ALA A 140 1.07 2.82 -0.38
C ALA A 140 0.07 1.65 -0.32
N VAL A 141 -1.16 1.86 -0.81
CA VAL A 141 -2.16 0.80 -0.94
C VAL A 141 -1.73 -0.25 -1.98
N ALA A 142 -1.19 0.19 -3.12
CA ALA A 142 -0.64 -0.70 -4.13
C ALA A 142 0.51 -1.55 -3.56
N LEU A 143 1.39 -0.96 -2.74
CA LEU A 143 2.46 -1.72 -2.08
C LEU A 143 1.88 -2.73 -1.07
N GLY A 144 0.83 -2.36 -0.34
CA GLY A 144 0.05 -3.28 0.50
C GLY A 144 -0.53 -4.45 -0.28
N LEU A 145 -1.07 -4.19 -1.48
CA LEU A 145 -1.55 -5.23 -2.40
C LEU A 145 -0.44 -6.16 -2.87
N ALA A 146 0.71 -5.60 -3.29
CA ALA A 146 1.87 -6.38 -3.69
C ALA A 146 2.40 -7.26 -2.54
N ALA A 147 2.50 -6.69 -1.33
CA ALA A 147 2.90 -7.41 -0.11
C ALA A 147 1.91 -8.53 0.24
N SER A 148 0.60 -8.29 0.13
CA SER A 148 -0.45 -9.28 0.37
C SER A 148 -0.38 -10.45 -0.62
N ALA A 149 -0.04 -10.17 -1.88
CA ALA A 149 0.15 -11.19 -2.89
C ALA A 149 1.38 -12.04 -2.60
N GLY A 150 2.47 -11.42 -2.15
CA GLY A 150 3.62 -12.11 -1.56
C GLY A 150 3.29 -12.91 -0.30
N GLY A 151 2.09 -12.79 0.29
CA GLY A 151 1.77 -13.53 1.50
C GLY A 151 2.54 -13.05 2.72
N ILE A 152 3.11 -11.84 2.67
CA ILE A 152 3.62 -11.16 3.87
C ILE A 152 2.45 -10.98 4.82
N GLN A 153 2.56 -11.54 6.02
CA GLN A 153 1.60 -11.26 7.09
C GLN A 153 1.94 -9.89 7.73
N PRO A 154 0.94 -9.11 8.17
CA PRO A 154 -0.50 -9.40 8.18
C PRO A 154 -1.24 -9.07 6.86
N TRP A 155 -0.56 -8.54 5.84
CA TRP A 155 -1.19 -8.00 4.61
C TRP A 155 -2.13 -8.97 3.89
N ARG A 156 -1.89 -10.28 4.00
CA ARG A 156 -2.71 -11.30 3.36
C ARG A 156 -4.19 -11.19 3.72
N GLN A 157 -4.50 -10.83 4.97
CA GLN A 157 -5.89 -10.74 5.46
C GLN A 157 -6.65 -9.55 4.87
N TRP A 158 -5.94 -8.48 4.52
CA TRP A 158 -6.52 -7.27 3.94
C TRP A 158 -6.59 -7.30 2.40
N ARG A 159 -6.15 -8.38 1.75
CA ARG A 159 -6.06 -8.44 0.28
C ARG A 159 -7.39 -8.14 -0.43
N ARG A 160 -8.50 -8.72 0.04
CA ARG A 160 -9.81 -8.55 -0.59
C ARG A 160 -10.31 -7.10 -0.54
N PRO A 161 -10.39 -6.44 0.63
CA PRO A 161 -10.83 -5.04 0.69
C PRO A 161 -9.87 -4.10 -0.05
N LEU A 162 -8.55 -4.31 0.02
CA LEU A 162 -7.60 -3.49 -0.74
C LEU A 162 -7.80 -3.63 -2.26
N LEU A 163 -8.10 -4.84 -2.77
CA LEU A 163 -8.37 -5.06 -4.19
C LEU A 163 -9.67 -4.39 -4.64
N ARG A 164 -10.73 -4.49 -3.82
CA ARG A 164 -12.01 -3.83 -4.08
C ARG A 164 -11.86 -2.31 -4.10
N TRP A 165 -11.13 -1.76 -3.13
CA TRP A 165 -10.82 -0.33 -3.11
C TRP A 165 -10.04 0.08 -4.36
N TRP A 166 -8.99 -0.66 -4.73
CA TRP A 166 -8.14 -0.35 -5.87
C TRP A 166 -8.88 -0.40 -7.21
N ALA A 167 -9.76 -1.38 -7.41
CA ALA A 167 -10.45 -1.57 -8.68
C ALA A 167 -11.72 -0.71 -8.82
N ARG A 168 -12.38 -0.39 -7.69
CA ARG A 168 -13.74 0.13 -7.71
C ARG A 168 -13.95 1.32 -6.78
N TRP A 169 -13.82 1.14 -5.47
CA TRP A 169 -14.28 2.16 -4.51
C TRP A 169 -13.56 3.52 -4.63
N ARG A 170 -12.27 3.51 -4.99
CA ARG A 170 -11.51 4.76 -5.20
C ARG A 170 -12.02 5.61 -6.37
N HIS A 171 -12.76 5.02 -7.31
CA HIS A 171 -13.25 5.69 -8.50
C HIS A 171 -14.64 6.30 -8.33
N ILE A 172 -15.34 5.94 -7.25
CA ILE A 172 -16.70 6.42 -6.97
C ILE A 172 -16.62 7.84 -6.44
N GLN A 173 -17.36 8.73 -7.09
CA GLN A 173 -17.46 10.13 -6.72
C GLN A 173 -18.82 10.41 -6.07
N ALA A 174 -18.92 11.55 -5.38
CA ALA A 174 -20.21 12.07 -4.97
C ALA A 174 -21.05 12.38 -6.22
N PRO A 175 -22.37 12.08 -6.21
CA PRO A 175 -23.25 12.36 -7.35
C PRO A 175 -23.41 13.86 -7.62
N LEU A 176 -23.23 14.70 -6.60
CA LEU A 176 -23.26 16.15 -6.70
C LEU A 176 -21.85 16.73 -6.59
N GLN A 177 -21.60 17.79 -7.36
CA GLN A 177 -20.36 18.55 -7.32
C GLN A 177 -20.43 19.67 -6.29
N ALA A 178 -19.26 20.24 -5.96
CA ALA A 178 -19.15 21.41 -5.09
C ALA A 178 -20.01 22.59 -5.58
N SER A 179 -20.08 22.80 -6.90
CA SER A 179 -20.90 23.84 -7.54
C SER A 179 -22.39 23.67 -7.25
N ASP A 180 -22.88 22.42 -7.30
CA ASP A 180 -24.30 22.12 -7.13
C ASP A 180 -24.73 22.36 -5.69
N LEU A 181 -23.86 22.02 -4.74
CA LEU A 181 -24.09 22.27 -3.32
C LEU A 181 -24.06 23.76 -2.98
N ILE A 182 -23.15 24.52 -3.59
CA ILE A 182 -23.12 25.99 -3.44
C ILE A 182 -24.40 26.61 -4.02
N ALA A 183 -24.87 26.14 -5.17
CA ALA A 183 -26.13 26.58 -5.77
C ALA A 183 -27.36 26.23 -4.89
N GLN A 184 -27.29 25.15 -4.11
CA GLN A 184 -28.29 24.75 -3.12
C GLN A 184 -28.18 25.52 -1.79
N GLY A 185 -27.26 26.50 -1.69
CA GLY A 185 -27.11 27.35 -0.50
C GLY A 185 -26.13 26.84 0.54
N VAL A 186 -25.33 25.80 0.24
CA VAL A 186 -24.26 25.35 1.15
C VAL A 186 -23.09 26.33 1.08
N ALA A 187 -22.72 26.92 2.22
CA ALA A 187 -21.62 27.85 2.29
C ALA A 187 -20.27 27.19 1.91
N PRO A 188 -19.39 27.89 1.17
CA PRO A 188 -18.06 27.39 0.86
C PRO A 188 -17.23 27.24 2.15
N GLY A 189 -16.55 26.11 2.30
CA GLY A 189 -15.69 25.84 3.46
C GLY A 189 -15.67 24.38 3.90
N PRO A 190 -15.23 24.08 5.14
CA PRO A 190 -15.12 22.72 5.65
C PRO A 190 -16.45 21.93 5.62
N ALA A 191 -17.58 22.63 5.79
CA ALA A 191 -18.92 22.05 5.74
C ALA A 191 -19.25 21.47 4.35
N LEU A 192 -18.86 22.17 3.28
CA LEU A 192 -19.00 21.71 1.89
C LEU A 192 -18.23 20.39 1.67
N GLY A 193 -16.97 20.34 2.13
CA GLY A 193 -16.15 19.13 2.05
C GLY A 193 -16.71 17.97 2.86
N ALA A 194 -17.25 18.23 4.05
CA ALA A 194 -17.95 17.21 4.85
C ALA A 194 -19.18 16.67 4.12
N ARG A 195 -19.98 17.55 3.48
CA ARG A 195 -21.16 17.14 2.73
C ARG A 195 -20.82 16.31 1.50
N LEU A 196 -19.78 16.68 0.75
CA LEU A 196 -19.30 15.87 -0.39
C LEU A 196 -18.82 14.48 0.06
N ARG A 197 -18.10 14.39 1.19
CA ARG A 197 -17.70 13.09 1.77
C ARG A 197 -18.90 12.25 2.18
N GLN A 198 -19.91 12.87 2.80
CA GLN A 198 -21.15 12.18 3.16
C GLN A 198 -21.86 11.63 1.92
N LEU A 199 -22.04 12.45 0.88
CA LEU A 199 -22.69 12.03 -0.38
C LEU A 199 -21.92 10.91 -1.08
N ARG A 200 -20.59 10.94 -1.03
CA ARG A 200 -19.77 9.83 -1.53
C ARG A 200 -19.93 8.56 -0.69
N ALA A 201 -20.04 8.68 0.63
CA ALA A 201 -20.29 7.53 1.51
C ALA A 201 -21.67 6.91 1.24
N GLU A 202 -22.70 7.72 0.98
CA GLU A 202 -24.02 7.26 0.56
C GLU A 202 -23.96 6.52 -0.79
N ALA A 203 -23.20 7.06 -1.76
CA ALA A 203 -22.98 6.39 -3.04
C ALA A 203 -22.21 5.05 -2.90
N LEU A 204 -21.22 5.00 -2.02
CA LEU A 204 -20.50 3.78 -1.66
C LEU A 204 -21.41 2.74 -0.98
N ALA A 205 -22.35 3.19 -0.15
CA ALA A 205 -23.28 2.31 0.55
C ALA A 205 -24.35 1.72 -0.39
N ALA A 206 -24.77 2.46 -1.40
CA ALA A 206 -25.68 2.00 -2.43
C ALA A 206 -25.03 0.98 -3.39
N GLU A 207 -23.71 0.85 -3.35
CA GLU A 207 -22.98 -0.01 -4.25
C GLU A 207 -23.03 -1.49 -3.83
N ARG A 208 -23.88 -2.27 -4.51
CA ARG A 208 -23.84 -3.73 -4.43
C ARG A 208 -22.67 -4.27 -5.29
N VAL A 209 -22.09 -5.38 -4.84
CA VAL A 209 -21.11 -6.29 -5.51
C VAL A 209 -19.66 -6.21 -5.00
#